data_AF-A0A2K5Q2S7-F1
#
_entry.id   AF-A0A2K5Q2S7-F1
#
_cell.length_a   1.000
_cell.length_b   1.000
_cell.length_c   1.000
_cell.angle_alpha   90.00
_cell.angle_beta   90.00
_cell.angle_gamma   90.00
#
_symmetry.space_group_name_H-M   'P 1'
#
loop_
_entity.id
_entity.type
_entity.pdbx_description
1 polymer ?
#
loop_
_entity_poly.entity_id
_entity_poly.type
_entity_poly.pdbx_seq_one_letter_code
_entity_poly.pdbx_strand_id
1 'polypeptide(L)'
;LSSLLTNNSRIVGLLAQLEKINAESSESDAARYVTSKILHLAQSQEKTRREMTAKGSTGMEILLSTLENTKDLQTTLNILSILVELVSAGGGRRVSVLVTKGGSQILLQLLMNASKESPPHEELMVQIHSILAKIGPKDKKFGVKARINGALNITLNLVKQNLQNHRLVLPCLQLLRVYSANSVNSVSLGKNGVVELMFKIIGPFSKKNSSLIKVALDTLAALLKSKTNARRAVDRGYVQVLLTIYVDWHRHDNRHRNMLIRKGILQSLKSVTNIKLGRKAFIDANGMKILYNTSQVRLLILLSIPPV
;
A
#
# COMPACT_ATOMS: atom_id res chain seq x y z
N LEU A 1 7.81 18.29 -47.19
CA LEU A 1 8.66 17.84 -46.06
C LEU A 1 7.92 18.15 -44.77
N SER A 2 6.83 17.39 -44.50
CA SER A 2 6.74 16.36 -43.45
C SER A 2 6.49 16.98 -42.06
N SER A 3 5.33 16.95 -41.42
CA SER A 3 4.30 15.91 -41.38
C SER A 3 3.00 16.47 -40.76
N LEU A 4 2.00 16.75 -41.59
CA LEU A 4 0.61 17.06 -41.19
C LEU A 4 -0.25 15.79 -41.35
N LEU A 5 0.16 14.73 -40.67
CA LEU A 5 -0.68 13.55 -40.45
C LEU A 5 -0.94 13.49 -38.96
N THR A 6 -2.00 14.19 -38.53
CA THR A 6 -2.64 13.97 -37.23
C THR A 6 -3.12 12.52 -37.21
N ASN A 7 -2.26 11.61 -36.77
CA ASN A 7 -2.69 10.31 -36.28
C ASN A 7 -3.61 10.57 -35.09
N ASN A 8 -4.92 10.72 -35.34
CA ASN A 8 -5.94 10.86 -34.30
C ASN A 8 -5.97 9.55 -33.51
N SER A 9 -5.08 9.44 -32.54
CA SER A 9 -5.03 8.28 -31.66
C SER A 9 -6.38 8.18 -30.95
N ARG A 10 -6.98 6.98 -30.98
CA ARG A 10 -8.31 6.71 -30.42
C ARG A 10 -8.43 7.20 -28.98
N ILE A 11 -7.35 7.14 -28.19
CA ILE A 11 -7.34 7.62 -26.81
C ILE A 11 -7.44 9.15 -26.72
N VAL A 12 -6.79 9.89 -27.62
CA VAL A 12 -6.85 11.36 -27.65
C VAL A 12 -8.28 11.82 -27.93
N GLY A 13 -8.97 11.17 -28.88
CA GLY A 13 -10.37 11.46 -29.16
C GLY A 13 -11.30 11.17 -27.98
N LEU A 14 -11.10 10.06 -27.27
CA LEU A 14 -11.89 9.73 -26.07
C LEU A 14 -11.63 10.68 -24.90
N LEU A 15 -10.38 11.12 -24.71
CA LEU A 15 -10.05 12.10 -23.68
C LEU A 15 -10.67 13.47 -23.97
N ALA A 16 -10.65 13.92 -25.23
CA ALA A 16 -11.32 15.15 -25.64
C ALA A 16 -12.84 15.08 -25.46
N GLN A 17 -13.46 13.93 -25.74
CA GLN A 17 -14.88 13.70 -25.45
C GLN A 17 -15.17 13.79 -23.95
N LEU A 18 -14.32 13.16 -23.11
CA LEU A 18 -14.47 13.22 -21.66
C LEU A 18 -14.31 14.64 -21.11
N GLU A 19 -13.36 15.40 -21.64
CA GLU A 19 -13.15 16.81 -21.28
C GLU A 19 -14.36 17.67 -21.61
N LYS A 20 -14.98 17.46 -22.79
CA LYS A 20 -16.23 18.13 -23.17
C LYS A 20 -17.38 17.78 -22.21
N ILE A 21 -17.55 16.50 -21.89
CA ILE A 21 -18.61 16.03 -20.96
C ILE A 21 -18.43 16.68 -19.58
N ASN A 22 -17.20 16.81 -19.08
CA ASN A 22 -16.92 17.48 -17.81
C ASN A 22 -17.37 18.95 -17.81
N ALA A 23 -17.32 19.64 -18.96
CA ALA A 23 -17.70 21.04 -19.08
C ALA A 23 -19.23 21.25 -19.12
N GLU A 24 -19.98 20.28 -19.67
CA GLU A 24 -21.42 20.40 -19.94
C GLU A 24 -22.32 19.90 -18.79
N SER A 25 -21.73 19.35 -17.71
CA SER A 25 -22.32 19.12 -16.37
C SER A 25 -23.59 18.25 -16.24
N SER A 26 -24.02 17.48 -17.25
CA SER A 26 -25.33 16.80 -17.19
C SER A 26 -25.41 15.33 -17.68
N GLU A 27 -24.38 14.76 -18.33
CA GLU A 27 -24.51 13.44 -18.98
C GLU A 27 -23.75 12.30 -18.26
N SER A 28 -24.33 11.77 -17.18
CA SER A 28 -23.74 10.64 -16.43
C SER A 28 -23.51 9.40 -17.31
N ASP A 29 -24.41 9.10 -18.24
CA ASP A 29 -24.29 7.90 -19.08
C ASP A 29 -23.21 8.02 -20.16
N ALA A 30 -23.05 9.22 -20.73
CA ALA A 30 -21.95 9.49 -21.66
C ALA A 30 -20.60 9.38 -20.95
N ALA A 31 -20.46 9.92 -19.74
CA ALA A 31 -19.25 9.80 -18.93
C ALA A 31 -18.91 8.34 -18.61
N ARG A 32 -19.90 7.53 -18.20
CA ARG A 32 -19.72 6.08 -17.96
C ARG A 32 -19.24 5.35 -19.21
N TYR A 33 -19.85 5.63 -20.36
CA TYR A 33 -19.48 5.01 -21.63
C TYR A 33 -18.05 5.36 -22.07
N VAL A 34 -17.70 6.65 -22.06
CA VAL A 34 -16.37 7.12 -22.48
C VAL A 34 -15.29 6.59 -21.55
N THR A 35 -15.48 6.67 -20.23
CA THR A 35 -14.51 6.15 -19.25
C THR A 35 -14.36 4.63 -19.35
N SER A 36 -15.44 3.88 -19.60
CA SER A 36 -15.37 2.43 -19.84
C SER A 36 -14.53 2.09 -21.08
N LYS A 37 -14.70 2.83 -22.19
CA LYS A 37 -13.87 2.67 -23.39
C LYS A 37 -12.39 3.00 -23.14
N ILE A 38 -12.11 4.06 -22.39
CA ILE A 38 -10.74 4.42 -22.01
C ILE A 38 -10.12 3.29 -21.16
N LEU A 39 -10.87 2.78 -20.18
CA LEU A 39 -10.43 1.68 -19.32
C LEU A 39 -10.06 0.43 -20.14
N HIS A 40 -10.93 0.01 -21.07
CA HIS A 40 -10.66 -1.14 -21.93
C HIS A 40 -9.35 -0.97 -22.73
N LEU A 41 -9.12 0.23 -23.28
CA LEU A 41 -7.86 0.52 -23.99
C LEU A 41 -6.66 0.55 -23.04
N ALA A 42 -6.83 1.09 -21.82
CA ALA A 42 -5.77 1.16 -20.82
C ALA A 42 -5.36 -0.23 -20.32
N GLN A 43 -6.29 -1.18 -20.21
CA GLN A 43 -6.00 -2.56 -19.82
C GLN A 43 -5.27 -3.33 -20.92
N SER A 44 -5.72 -3.17 -22.17
CA SER A 44 -5.22 -3.97 -23.30
C SER A 44 -3.95 -3.41 -23.99
N GLN A 45 -3.70 -2.10 -23.90
CA GLN A 45 -2.70 -1.45 -24.75
C GLN A 45 -1.68 -0.60 -23.98
N GLU A 46 -0.43 -1.06 -23.95
CA GLU A 46 0.69 -0.29 -23.38
C GLU A 46 0.93 1.03 -24.11
N LYS A 47 0.69 1.08 -25.42
CA LYS A 47 0.74 2.31 -26.23
C LYS A 47 -0.20 3.39 -25.67
N THR A 48 -1.45 3.04 -25.41
CA THR A 48 -2.46 3.91 -24.78
C THR A 48 -1.97 4.47 -23.45
N ARG A 49 -1.43 3.60 -22.56
CA ARG A 49 -0.90 4.03 -21.27
C ARG A 49 0.29 4.99 -21.40
N ARG A 50 1.14 4.81 -22.41
CA ARG A 50 2.26 5.73 -22.70
C ARG A 50 1.74 7.08 -23.21
N GLU A 51 0.77 7.10 -24.11
CA GLU A 51 0.21 8.33 -24.67
C GLU A 51 -0.51 9.17 -23.60
N MET A 52 -1.30 8.54 -22.72
CA MET A 52 -1.95 9.24 -21.59
C MET A 52 -0.96 9.87 -20.59
N THR A 53 0.29 9.40 -20.56
CA THR A 53 1.33 9.86 -19.61
C THR A 53 2.54 10.47 -20.32
N ALA A 54 2.41 10.75 -21.61
CA ALA A 54 3.46 11.36 -22.41
C ALA A 54 3.67 12.83 -22.00
N LYS A 55 4.86 13.36 -22.28
CA LYS A 55 5.14 14.79 -22.04
C LYS A 55 4.22 15.62 -22.95
N GLY A 56 3.48 16.56 -22.36
CA GLY A 56 2.51 17.39 -23.08
C GLY A 56 1.10 16.78 -23.21
N SER A 57 0.89 15.53 -22.78
CA SER A 57 -0.45 14.94 -22.71
C SER A 57 -1.24 15.56 -21.56
N THR A 58 -2.53 15.84 -21.80
CA THR A 58 -3.51 16.30 -20.79
C THR A 58 -4.31 15.15 -20.18
N GLY A 59 -4.03 13.90 -20.57
CA GLY A 59 -4.85 12.75 -20.18
C GLY A 59 -4.92 12.54 -18.67
N MET A 60 -3.83 12.79 -17.94
CA MET A 60 -3.83 12.68 -16.48
C MET A 60 -4.70 13.78 -15.85
N GLU A 61 -4.60 15.01 -16.32
CA GLU A 61 -5.38 16.15 -15.85
C GLU A 61 -6.87 15.95 -16.09
N ILE A 62 -7.27 15.46 -17.27
CA ILE A 62 -8.67 15.17 -17.61
C ILE A 62 -9.22 14.08 -16.68
N LEU A 63 -8.48 12.99 -16.45
CA LEU A 63 -8.93 11.93 -15.54
C LEU A 63 -9.11 12.44 -14.11
N LEU A 64 -8.16 13.25 -13.63
CA LEU A 64 -8.22 13.82 -12.28
C LEU A 64 -9.34 14.85 -12.14
N SER A 65 -9.56 15.70 -13.14
CA SER A 65 -10.65 16.67 -13.12
C SER A 65 -12.02 15.99 -13.22
N THR A 66 -12.18 14.93 -14.01
CA THR A 66 -13.42 14.13 -13.98
C THR A 66 -13.62 13.52 -12.60
N LEU A 67 -12.57 12.96 -11.98
CA LEU A 67 -12.65 12.33 -10.67
C LEU A 67 -13.06 13.31 -9.56
N GLU A 68 -12.62 14.56 -9.65
CA GLU A 68 -12.94 15.60 -8.67
C GLU A 68 -14.38 16.12 -8.81
N ASN A 69 -14.91 16.14 -10.03
CA ASN A 69 -16.22 16.74 -10.33
C ASN A 69 -17.37 15.74 -10.41
N THR A 70 -17.09 14.45 -10.65
CA THR A 70 -18.15 13.44 -10.79
C THR A 70 -18.71 13.02 -9.44
N LYS A 71 -20.03 12.81 -9.38
CA LYS A 71 -20.73 12.12 -8.29
C LYS A 71 -21.15 10.70 -8.69
N ASP A 72 -20.91 10.32 -9.94
CA ASP A 72 -21.27 9.01 -10.44
C ASP A 72 -20.26 7.95 -9.98
N LEU A 73 -20.74 6.95 -9.28
CA LEU A 73 -19.92 5.87 -8.74
C LEU A 73 -19.23 5.07 -9.85
N GLN A 74 -19.93 4.77 -10.95
CA GLN A 74 -19.37 3.95 -12.02
C GLN A 74 -18.27 4.70 -12.79
N THR A 75 -18.47 5.99 -13.09
CA THR A 75 -17.41 6.86 -13.64
C THR A 75 -16.21 6.92 -12.70
N THR A 76 -16.43 7.07 -11.39
CA THR A 76 -15.37 7.06 -10.36
C THR A 76 -14.56 5.76 -10.40
N LEU A 77 -15.24 4.61 -10.38
CA LEU A 77 -14.61 3.29 -10.44
C LEU A 77 -13.83 3.07 -11.75
N ASN A 78 -14.37 3.52 -12.88
CA ASN A 78 -13.68 3.43 -14.16
C ASN A 78 -12.38 4.23 -14.15
N ILE A 79 -12.41 5.47 -13.64
CA ILE A 79 -11.22 6.32 -13.56
C ILE A 79 -10.18 5.73 -12.62
N LEU A 80 -10.58 5.29 -11.43
CA LEU A 80 -9.66 4.67 -10.49
C LEU A 80 -9.03 3.40 -11.08
N SER A 81 -9.79 2.59 -11.81
CA SER A 81 -9.28 1.42 -12.53
C SER A 81 -8.27 1.82 -13.61
N ILE A 82 -8.53 2.89 -14.38
CA ILE A 82 -7.56 3.45 -15.34
C ILE A 82 -6.27 3.88 -14.61
N LEU A 83 -6.40 4.58 -13.48
CA LEU A 83 -5.25 5.02 -12.69
C LEU A 83 -4.43 3.82 -12.15
N VAL A 84 -5.10 2.74 -11.72
CA VAL A 84 -4.43 1.48 -11.31
C VAL A 84 -3.59 0.90 -12.46
N GLU A 85 -4.14 0.83 -13.67
CA GLU A 85 -3.40 0.36 -14.86
C GLU A 85 -2.19 1.25 -15.16
N LEU A 86 -2.37 2.57 -15.10
CA LEU A 86 -1.30 3.54 -15.34
C LEU A 86 -0.17 3.41 -14.32
N VAL A 87 -0.45 3.27 -13.02
CA VAL A 87 0.60 3.19 -12.00
C VAL A 87 1.22 1.80 -11.86
N SER A 88 0.55 0.76 -12.34
CA SER A 88 1.05 -0.63 -12.28
C SER A 88 2.02 -0.95 -13.42
N ALA A 89 1.74 -0.51 -14.65
CA ALA A 89 2.45 -0.96 -15.85
C ALA A 89 3.64 -0.07 -16.31
N GLY A 90 3.91 1.09 -15.69
CA GLY A 90 4.84 2.09 -16.26
C GLY A 90 5.98 2.60 -15.37
N GLY A 91 6.34 1.85 -14.34
CA GLY A 91 7.44 2.21 -13.44
C GLY A 91 7.26 3.55 -12.72
N GLY A 92 8.36 4.09 -12.18
CA GLY A 92 8.32 5.30 -11.34
C GLY A 92 7.93 6.59 -12.07
N ARG A 93 7.97 6.62 -13.42
CA ARG A 93 7.64 7.82 -14.22
C ARG A 93 6.15 8.13 -14.19
N ARG A 94 5.28 7.15 -14.44
CA ARG A 94 3.82 7.37 -14.44
C ARG A 94 3.30 7.77 -13.06
N VAL A 95 3.84 7.14 -12.02
CA VAL A 95 3.62 7.53 -10.63
C VAL A 95 4.02 9.00 -10.41
N SER A 96 5.18 9.42 -10.95
CA SER A 96 5.61 10.82 -10.85
C SER A 96 4.65 11.77 -11.54
N VAL A 97 4.15 11.43 -12.73
CA VAL A 97 3.17 12.27 -13.46
C VAL A 97 1.92 12.47 -12.62
N LEU A 98 1.31 11.39 -12.11
CA LEU A 98 0.12 11.44 -11.25
C LEU A 98 0.35 12.31 -10.00
N VAL A 99 1.51 12.18 -9.34
CA VAL A 99 1.85 13.02 -8.19
C VAL A 99 2.01 14.50 -8.58
N THR A 100 2.71 14.79 -9.68
CA THR A 100 2.94 16.18 -10.14
C THR A 100 1.66 16.88 -10.57
N LYS A 101 0.65 16.14 -11.01
CA LYS A 101 -0.68 16.66 -11.38
C LYS A 101 -1.65 16.74 -10.21
N GLY A 102 -1.19 16.52 -8.97
CA GLY A 102 -2.01 16.69 -7.76
C GLY A 102 -2.78 15.43 -7.32
N GLY A 103 -2.60 14.29 -7.99
CA GLY A 103 -3.37 13.07 -7.75
C GLY A 103 -3.39 12.60 -6.29
N SER A 104 -2.30 12.79 -5.54
CA SER A 104 -2.29 12.47 -4.10
C SER A 104 -3.35 13.22 -3.31
N GLN A 105 -3.52 14.53 -3.56
CA GLN A 105 -4.47 15.35 -2.80
C GLN A 105 -5.91 15.01 -3.19
N ILE A 106 -6.18 14.83 -4.48
CA ILE A 106 -7.50 14.46 -5.00
C ILE A 106 -7.94 13.10 -4.45
N LEU A 107 -7.06 12.10 -4.49
CA LEU A 107 -7.35 10.76 -3.97
C LEU A 107 -7.53 10.72 -2.45
N LEU A 108 -6.79 11.55 -1.70
CA LEU A 108 -6.98 11.67 -0.25
C LEU A 108 -8.31 12.35 0.10
N GLN A 109 -8.71 13.36 -0.66
CA GLN A 109 -10.02 14.00 -0.50
C GLN A 109 -11.15 13.03 -0.87
N LEU A 110 -10.99 12.26 -1.95
CA LEU A 110 -11.94 11.22 -2.35
C LEU A 110 -12.07 10.15 -1.27
N LEU A 111 -10.96 9.71 -0.66
CA LEU A 111 -10.97 8.78 0.47
C LEU A 111 -11.81 9.33 1.64
N MET A 112 -11.59 10.59 2.01
CA MET A 112 -12.35 11.24 3.08
C MET A 112 -13.83 11.29 2.74
N ASN A 113 -14.20 11.68 1.52
CA ASN A 113 -15.59 11.77 1.09
C ASN A 113 -16.27 10.39 1.09
N ALA A 114 -15.65 9.40 0.47
CA ALA A 114 -16.18 8.04 0.40
C ALA A 114 -16.27 7.37 1.79
N SER A 115 -15.44 7.77 2.76
CA SER A 115 -15.51 7.26 4.14
C SER A 115 -16.72 7.75 4.94
N LYS A 116 -17.42 8.78 4.46
CA LYS A 116 -18.64 9.30 5.11
C LYS A 116 -19.86 8.44 4.80
N GLU A 117 -19.80 7.61 3.76
CA GLU A 117 -20.84 6.63 3.44
C GLU A 117 -20.85 5.51 4.48
N SER A 118 -22.04 4.99 4.80
CA SER A 118 -22.22 3.95 5.81
C SER A 118 -23.11 2.83 5.26
N PRO A 119 -22.56 1.65 4.91
CA PRO A 119 -21.13 1.31 4.91
C PRO A 119 -20.37 1.96 3.73
N PRO A 120 -19.06 2.20 3.86
CA PRO A 120 -18.25 2.67 2.73
C PRO A 120 -18.21 1.63 1.60
N HIS A 121 -18.28 2.08 0.34
CA HIS A 121 -18.23 1.19 -0.81
C HIS A 121 -16.88 0.44 -0.90
N GLU A 122 -16.90 -0.89 -0.81
CA GLU A 122 -15.68 -1.71 -0.66
C GLU A 122 -14.71 -1.57 -1.85
N GLU A 123 -15.20 -1.73 -3.09
CA GLU A 123 -14.35 -1.64 -4.28
C GLU A 123 -13.65 -0.27 -4.38
N LEU A 124 -14.38 0.80 -4.08
CA LEU A 124 -13.89 2.16 -4.07
C LEU A 124 -12.75 2.31 -3.04
N MET A 125 -12.94 1.78 -1.83
CA MET A 125 -11.92 1.76 -0.79
C MET A 125 -10.67 0.98 -1.23
N VAL A 126 -10.83 -0.20 -1.82
CA VAL A 126 -9.72 -1.04 -2.32
C VAL A 126 -8.89 -0.26 -3.35
N GLN A 127 -9.53 0.35 -4.34
CA GLN A 127 -8.83 1.04 -5.42
C GLN A 127 -8.14 2.32 -4.94
N ILE A 128 -8.81 3.15 -4.13
CA ILE A 128 -8.21 4.37 -3.58
C ILE A 128 -6.97 4.03 -2.73
N HIS A 129 -7.07 3.05 -1.82
CA HIS A 129 -5.93 2.65 -1.00
C HIS A 129 -4.78 2.06 -1.83
N SER A 130 -5.09 1.28 -2.88
CA SER A 130 -4.09 0.69 -3.76
C SER A 130 -3.28 1.76 -4.49
N ILE A 131 -3.95 2.78 -5.04
CA ILE A 131 -3.27 3.88 -5.74
C ILE A 131 -2.48 4.72 -4.75
N LEU A 132 -3.07 5.11 -3.61
CA LEU A 132 -2.39 5.90 -2.58
C LEU A 132 -1.12 5.20 -2.04
N ALA A 133 -1.19 3.89 -1.80
CA ALA A 133 -0.03 3.11 -1.34
C ALA A 133 1.09 3.07 -2.39
N LYS A 134 0.74 3.11 -3.68
CA LYS A 134 1.69 3.13 -4.79
C LYS A 134 2.35 4.49 -4.99
N ILE A 135 1.57 5.58 -4.92
CA ILE A 135 2.06 6.92 -5.22
C ILE A 135 2.68 7.64 -4.02
N GLY A 136 2.24 7.31 -2.81
CA GLY A 136 2.66 8.02 -1.60
C GLY A 136 4.17 8.03 -1.36
N PRO A 137 4.95 6.95 -1.63
CA PRO A 137 6.41 6.99 -1.54
C PRO A 137 7.09 7.99 -2.48
N LYS A 138 6.43 8.40 -3.56
CA LYS A 138 6.97 9.36 -4.54
C LYS A 138 6.64 10.81 -4.19
N ASP A 139 5.59 11.05 -3.40
CA ASP A 139 5.16 12.39 -2.98
C ASP A 139 5.82 12.78 -1.65
N LYS A 140 6.79 13.70 -1.71
CA LYS A 140 7.54 14.18 -0.53
C LYS A 140 6.64 14.79 0.56
N LYS A 141 5.48 15.32 0.20
CA LYS A 141 4.52 15.95 1.14
C LYS A 141 3.39 15.00 1.54
N PHE A 142 3.43 13.74 1.10
CA PHE A 142 2.33 12.79 1.29
C PHE A 142 1.89 12.65 2.74
N GLY A 143 2.85 12.47 3.66
CA GLY A 143 2.54 12.30 5.08
C GLY A 143 1.78 13.48 5.69
N VAL A 144 2.10 14.70 5.27
CA VAL A 144 1.41 15.92 5.73
C VAL A 144 0.01 15.99 5.12
N LYS A 145 -0.12 15.77 3.80
CA LYS A 145 -1.42 15.74 3.12
C LYS A 145 -2.35 14.69 3.75
N ALA A 146 -1.87 13.47 3.94
CA ALA A 146 -2.67 12.38 4.51
C ALA A 146 -3.17 12.70 5.93
N ARG A 147 -2.35 13.39 6.73
CA ARG A 147 -2.75 13.81 8.08
C ARG A 147 -3.81 14.90 8.05
N ILE A 148 -3.65 15.93 7.23
CA ILE A 148 -4.61 17.02 7.10
C ILE A 148 -5.98 16.51 6.62
N ASN A 149 -5.99 15.56 5.68
CA ASN A 149 -7.22 14.94 5.18
C ASN A 149 -7.81 13.86 6.12
N GLY A 150 -7.27 13.65 7.32
CA GLY A 150 -7.78 12.63 8.27
C GLY A 150 -7.58 11.17 7.84
N ALA A 151 -6.84 10.92 6.76
CA ALA A 151 -6.79 9.62 6.08
C ALA A 151 -6.20 8.48 6.92
N LEU A 152 -5.33 8.78 7.88
CA LEU A 152 -4.71 7.77 8.76
C LEU A 152 -5.77 7.00 9.56
N ASN A 153 -6.74 7.71 10.14
CA ASN A 153 -7.77 7.11 10.99
C ASN A 153 -8.79 6.33 10.16
N ILE A 154 -9.13 6.83 8.97
CA ILE A 154 -10.00 6.12 8.01
C ILE A 154 -9.39 4.76 7.67
N THR A 155 -8.14 4.75 7.21
CA THR A 155 -7.44 3.51 6.85
C THR A 155 -7.32 2.56 8.05
N LEU A 156 -7.02 3.08 9.24
CA LEU A 156 -6.93 2.26 10.45
C LEU A 156 -8.26 1.60 10.81
N ASN A 157 -9.36 2.35 10.78
CA ASN A 157 -10.68 1.84 11.13
C ASN A 157 -11.14 0.76 10.15
N LEU A 158 -10.87 0.93 8.85
CA LEU A 158 -11.13 -0.10 7.84
C LEU A 158 -10.41 -1.42 8.17
N VAL A 159 -9.14 -1.38 8.58
CA VAL A 159 -8.43 -2.60 8.99
C VAL A 159 -9.04 -3.22 10.24
N LYS A 160 -9.36 -2.42 11.26
CA LYS A 160 -9.92 -2.92 12.53
C LYS A 160 -11.25 -3.63 12.32
N GLN A 161 -12.11 -3.10 11.45
CA GLN A 161 -13.46 -3.60 11.21
C GLN A 161 -13.48 -4.79 10.24
N ASN A 162 -12.49 -4.92 9.36
CA ASN A 162 -12.54 -5.85 8.22
C ASN A 162 -11.37 -6.85 8.21
N LEU A 163 -10.86 -7.28 9.36
CA LEU A 163 -9.67 -8.14 9.46
C LEU A 163 -9.73 -9.43 8.60
N GLN A 164 -10.94 -9.96 8.36
CA GLN A 164 -11.14 -11.17 7.54
C GLN A 164 -11.19 -10.87 6.03
N ASN A 165 -11.43 -9.61 5.63
CA ASN A 165 -11.45 -9.19 4.24
C ASN A 165 -10.03 -8.81 3.79
N HIS A 166 -9.23 -9.81 3.42
CA HIS A 166 -7.84 -9.59 3.03
C HIS A 166 -7.68 -8.75 1.76
N ARG A 167 -8.70 -8.73 0.87
CA ARG A 167 -8.69 -7.90 -0.34
C ARG A 167 -8.67 -6.42 0.02
N LEU A 168 -9.47 -6.02 1.00
CA LEU A 168 -9.50 -4.64 1.53
C LEU A 168 -8.31 -4.35 2.45
N VAL A 169 -7.97 -5.27 3.35
CA VAL A 169 -6.92 -5.02 4.37
C VAL A 169 -5.54 -4.88 3.75
N LEU A 170 -5.22 -5.65 2.71
CA LEU A 170 -3.88 -5.64 2.12
C LEU A 170 -3.43 -4.24 1.65
N PRO A 171 -4.16 -3.51 0.79
CA PRO A 171 -3.78 -2.14 0.39
C PRO A 171 -3.84 -1.16 1.57
N CYS A 172 -4.73 -1.37 2.56
CA CYS A 172 -4.75 -0.55 3.77
C CYS A 172 -3.46 -0.68 4.59
N LEU A 173 -2.93 -1.90 4.78
CA LEU A 173 -1.64 -2.10 5.45
C LEU A 173 -0.48 -1.48 4.68
N GLN A 174 -0.47 -1.64 3.35
CA GLN A 174 0.53 -0.99 2.50
C GLN A 174 0.51 0.53 2.67
N LEU A 175 -0.68 1.13 2.76
CA LEU A 175 -0.82 2.57 2.96
C LEU A 175 -0.43 3.02 4.38
N LEU A 176 -0.77 2.25 5.42
CA LEU A 176 -0.28 2.49 6.79
C LEU A 176 1.26 2.49 6.85
N ARG A 177 1.91 1.59 6.13
CA ARG A 177 3.38 1.58 5.98
C ARG A 177 3.88 2.88 5.35
N VAL A 178 3.23 3.36 4.29
CA VAL A 178 3.61 4.64 3.65
C VAL A 178 3.43 5.82 4.61
N TYR A 179 2.32 5.88 5.35
CA TYR A 179 2.12 6.91 6.36
C TYR A 179 3.22 6.92 7.42
N SER A 180 3.68 5.74 7.85
CA SER A 180 4.72 5.58 8.88
C SER A 180 6.11 6.08 8.46
N ALA A 181 6.35 6.38 7.17
CA ALA A 181 7.60 6.98 6.72
C ALA A 181 7.79 8.42 7.23
N ASN A 182 6.69 9.12 7.56
CA ASN A 182 6.74 10.40 8.26
C ASN A 182 6.80 10.18 9.77
N SER A 183 7.77 10.80 10.46
CA SER A 183 8.03 10.58 11.89
C SER A 183 6.83 10.90 12.79
N VAL A 184 6.15 12.03 12.55
CA VAL A 184 4.96 12.46 13.29
C VAL A 184 3.83 11.46 13.11
N ASN A 185 3.58 11.05 11.87
CA ASN A 185 2.56 10.04 11.56
C ASN A 185 2.90 8.69 12.20
N SER A 186 4.15 8.25 12.14
CA SER A 186 4.60 6.99 12.75
C SER A 186 4.27 6.94 14.24
N VAL A 187 4.58 8.01 14.99
CA VAL A 187 4.24 8.11 16.41
C VAL A 187 2.73 8.13 16.63
N SER A 188 1.98 8.89 15.82
CA SER A 188 0.51 8.96 15.90
C SER A 188 -0.15 7.59 15.65
N LEU A 189 0.27 6.87 14.62
CA LEU A 189 -0.22 5.52 14.32
C LEU A 189 0.05 4.57 15.50
N GLY A 190 1.25 4.64 16.09
CA GLY A 190 1.56 3.86 17.28
C GLY A 190 0.68 4.21 18.48
N LYS A 191 0.35 5.49 18.70
CA LYS A 191 -0.61 5.90 19.75
C LYS A 191 -2.03 5.36 19.50
N ASN A 192 -2.43 5.23 18.24
CA ASN A 192 -3.75 4.76 17.83
C ASN A 192 -3.88 3.22 17.75
N GLY A 193 -2.87 2.48 18.22
CA GLY A 193 -2.94 1.02 18.36
C GLY A 193 -2.48 0.23 17.13
N VAL A 194 -1.79 0.87 16.16
CA VAL A 194 -1.38 0.18 14.92
C VAL A 194 -0.29 -0.86 15.19
N VAL A 195 0.59 -0.65 16.18
CA VAL A 195 1.63 -1.63 16.53
C VAL A 195 0.98 -2.92 17.04
N GLU A 196 0.04 -2.79 17.96
CA GLU A 196 -0.74 -3.85 18.57
C GLU A 196 -1.57 -4.59 17.52
N LEU A 197 -2.17 -3.85 16.58
CA LEU A 197 -2.88 -4.41 15.43
C LEU A 197 -1.97 -5.25 14.53
N MET A 198 -0.72 -4.81 14.29
CA MET A 198 0.23 -5.62 13.51
C MET A 198 0.51 -6.94 14.23
N PHE A 199 0.70 -6.92 15.55
CA PHE A 199 0.88 -8.14 16.35
C PHE A 199 -0.31 -9.09 16.29
N LYS A 200 -1.54 -8.56 16.25
CA LYS A 200 -2.77 -9.34 16.03
C LYS A 200 -2.84 -10.00 14.65
N ILE A 201 -2.24 -9.40 13.62
CA ILE A 201 -2.26 -9.93 12.24
C ILE A 201 -1.14 -10.96 12.02
N ILE A 202 0.05 -10.75 12.60
CA ILE A 202 1.21 -11.63 12.37
C ILE A 202 1.21 -12.89 13.27
N GLY A 203 0.42 -12.92 14.34
CA GLY A 203 0.35 -14.01 15.31
C GLY A 203 -1.09 -14.36 15.72
N PRO A 204 -1.35 -15.61 16.20
CA PRO A 204 -0.41 -16.74 16.31
C PRO A 204 -0.03 -17.32 14.94
N PHE A 205 0.93 -18.25 14.93
CA PHE A 205 1.43 -18.87 13.69
C PHE A 205 0.29 -19.36 12.79
N SER A 206 0.34 -18.99 11.50
CA SER A 206 -0.61 -19.44 10.49
C SER A 206 0.03 -19.42 9.11
N LYS A 207 -0.21 -20.48 8.33
CA LYS A 207 0.15 -20.51 6.90
C LYS A 207 -0.90 -19.84 6.01
N LYS A 208 -2.07 -19.50 6.56
CA LYS A 208 -3.12 -18.79 5.83
C LYS A 208 -2.67 -17.35 5.57
N ASN A 209 -2.93 -16.83 4.37
CA ASN A 209 -2.71 -15.42 4.02
C ASN A 209 -1.27 -14.92 4.22
N SER A 210 -0.29 -15.73 3.83
CA SER A 210 1.15 -15.39 3.96
C SER A 210 1.53 -14.05 3.29
N SER A 211 0.83 -13.63 2.24
CA SER A 211 0.99 -12.31 1.62
C SER A 211 0.65 -11.17 2.59
N LEU A 212 -0.46 -11.29 3.32
CA LEU A 212 -0.89 -10.31 4.31
C LEU A 212 0.11 -10.22 5.48
N ILE A 213 0.56 -11.38 5.98
CA ILE A 213 1.56 -11.45 7.05
C ILE A 213 2.87 -10.76 6.64
N LYS A 214 3.33 -10.97 5.39
CA LYS A 214 4.52 -10.28 4.85
C LYS A 214 4.35 -8.76 4.88
N VAL A 215 3.21 -8.25 4.41
CA VAL A 215 2.93 -6.81 4.41
C VAL A 215 2.77 -6.25 5.83
N ALA A 216 2.13 -7.00 6.74
CA ALA A 216 2.01 -6.62 8.14
C ALA A 216 3.39 -6.51 8.83
N LEU A 217 4.31 -7.44 8.54
CA LEU A 217 5.69 -7.37 9.05
C LEU A 217 6.48 -6.21 8.46
N ASP A 218 6.34 -5.92 7.17
CA ASP A 218 6.96 -4.73 6.57
C ASP A 218 6.44 -3.44 7.20
N THR A 219 5.13 -3.40 7.49
CA THR A 219 4.46 -2.27 8.15
C THR A 219 4.94 -2.12 9.59
N LEU A 220 5.02 -3.23 10.33
CA LEU A 220 5.55 -3.27 11.68
C LEU A 220 7.01 -2.78 11.73
N ALA A 221 7.87 -3.30 10.85
CA ALA A 221 9.27 -2.89 10.78
C ALA A 221 9.41 -1.39 10.50
N ALA A 222 8.57 -0.82 9.63
CA ALA A 222 8.55 0.63 9.37
C ALA A 222 8.12 1.43 10.61
N LEU A 223 7.08 0.99 11.33
CA LEU A 223 6.62 1.63 12.57
C LEU A 223 7.67 1.59 13.69
N LEU A 224 8.38 0.47 13.82
CA LEU A 224 9.38 0.24 14.87
C LEU A 224 10.68 1.03 14.66
N LYS A 225 10.87 1.69 13.52
CA LYS A 225 11.97 2.68 13.35
C LYS A 225 11.82 3.87 14.30
N SER A 226 10.59 4.20 14.70
CA SER A 226 10.33 5.22 15.72
C SER A 226 10.71 4.69 17.10
N LYS A 227 11.58 5.40 17.82
CA LYS A 227 11.98 5.06 19.20
C LYS A 227 10.78 4.95 20.14
N THR A 228 9.77 5.81 19.98
CA THR A 228 8.54 5.78 20.78
C THR A 228 7.73 4.51 20.52
N ASN A 229 7.64 4.07 19.27
CA ASN A 229 6.93 2.83 18.92
C ASN A 229 7.72 1.59 19.33
N ALA A 230 9.04 1.60 19.18
CA ALA A 230 9.91 0.54 19.69
C ALA A 230 9.76 0.38 21.21
N ARG A 231 9.77 1.49 21.96
CA ARG A 231 9.51 1.49 23.40
C ARG A 231 8.14 0.91 23.72
N ARG A 232 7.08 1.35 23.01
CA ARG A 232 5.73 0.79 23.17
C ARG A 232 5.70 -0.72 22.95
N ALA A 233 6.42 -1.22 21.94
CA ALA A 233 6.48 -2.66 21.68
C ALA A 233 7.20 -3.42 22.81
N VAL A 234 8.27 -2.84 23.36
CA VAL A 234 8.98 -3.41 24.53
C VAL A 234 8.06 -3.46 25.75
N ASP A 235 7.40 -2.35 26.06
CA ASP A 235 6.56 -2.24 27.26
C ASP A 235 5.36 -3.18 27.23
N ARG A 236 4.93 -3.60 26.03
CA ARG A 236 3.87 -4.61 25.83
C ARG A 236 4.38 -6.06 25.73
N GLY A 237 5.67 -6.30 25.97
CA GLY A 237 6.25 -7.65 25.92
C GLY A 237 6.39 -8.23 24.50
N TYR A 238 6.28 -7.42 23.46
CA TYR A 238 6.26 -7.92 22.08
C TYR A 238 7.62 -8.44 21.57
N VAL A 239 8.71 -8.20 22.28
CA VAL A 239 10.01 -8.81 21.95
C VAL A 239 9.95 -10.33 22.08
N GLN A 240 9.36 -10.84 23.16
CA GLN A 240 9.17 -12.28 23.35
C GLN A 240 8.24 -12.85 22.29
N VAL A 241 7.16 -12.13 21.95
CA VAL A 241 6.20 -12.54 20.91
C VAL A 241 6.88 -12.67 19.54
N LEU A 242 7.73 -11.72 19.15
CA LEU A 242 8.50 -11.81 17.90
C LEU A 242 9.43 -13.02 17.88
N LEU A 243 10.11 -13.31 18.99
CA LEU A 243 10.99 -14.48 19.11
C LEU A 243 10.21 -15.79 19.01
N THR A 244 9.06 -15.91 19.68
CA THR A 244 8.18 -17.08 19.58
C THR A 244 7.70 -17.30 18.15
N ILE A 245 7.14 -16.26 17.52
CA ILE A 245 6.67 -16.34 16.14
C ILE A 245 7.81 -16.71 15.17
N TYR A 246 9.03 -16.18 15.39
CA TYR A 246 10.20 -16.53 14.59
C TYR A 246 10.54 -18.03 14.69
N VAL A 247 10.54 -18.59 15.91
CA VAL A 247 10.79 -20.02 16.14
C VAL A 247 9.71 -20.87 15.47
N ASP A 248 8.43 -20.49 15.60
CA ASP A 248 7.31 -21.20 14.99
C ASP A 248 7.44 -21.23 13.46
N TRP A 249 7.71 -20.09 12.83
CA TRP A 249 7.94 -20.04 11.40
C TRP A 249 9.17 -20.83 10.96
N HIS A 250 10.24 -20.84 11.77
CA HIS A 250 11.44 -21.62 11.46
C HIS A 250 11.15 -23.12 11.47
N ARG A 251 10.48 -23.62 12.50
CA ARG A 251 10.11 -25.04 12.63
C ARG A 251 9.16 -25.55 11.54
N HIS A 252 8.33 -24.69 10.98
CA HIS A 252 7.26 -25.10 10.06
C HIS A 252 7.48 -24.68 8.59
N ASP A 253 8.56 -23.97 8.27
CA ASP A 253 8.95 -23.51 6.91
C ASP A 253 10.09 -24.36 6.30
N ASN A 254 9.92 -25.69 6.34
CA ASN A 254 10.92 -26.69 5.92
C ASN A 254 11.33 -26.56 4.44
N ARG A 255 10.43 -26.04 3.57
CA ARG A 255 10.70 -25.80 2.14
C ARG A 255 11.09 -24.35 1.83
N HIS A 256 11.31 -23.54 2.86
CA HIS A 256 11.72 -22.12 2.76
C HIS A 256 10.80 -21.21 1.93
N ARG A 257 9.56 -21.61 1.70
CA ARG A 257 8.56 -20.85 0.93
C ARG A 257 8.18 -19.53 1.62
N ASN A 258 8.42 -19.42 2.93
CA ASN A 258 8.07 -18.26 3.75
C ASN A 258 9.30 -17.57 4.36
N MET A 259 10.46 -17.65 3.71
CA MET A 259 11.69 -16.98 4.18
C MET A 259 11.51 -15.46 4.38
N LEU A 260 10.66 -14.81 3.57
CA LEU A 260 10.36 -13.38 3.72
C LEU A 260 9.65 -13.04 5.04
N ILE A 261 8.84 -13.96 5.57
CA ILE A 261 8.18 -13.78 6.88
C ILE A 261 9.24 -13.84 7.98
N ARG A 262 10.12 -14.86 7.94
CA ARG A 262 11.25 -14.97 8.88
C ARG A 262 12.14 -13.73 8.84
N LYS A 263 12.46 -13.23 7.63
CA LYS A 263 13.21 -11.98 7.43
C LYS A 263 12.48 -10.77 8.03
N GLY A 264 11.18 -10.64 7.81
CA GLY A 264 10.37 -9.53 8.36
C GLY A 264 10.35 -9.51 9.90
N ILE A 265 10.27 -10.69 10.53
CA ILE A 265 10.35 -10.82 11.99
C ILE A 265 11.73 -10.39 12.50
N LEU A 266 12.80 -10.85 11.86
CA LEU A 266 14.17 -10.45 12.21
C LEU A 266 14.40 -8.94 12.02
N GLN A 267 13.83 -8.32 10.98
CA GLN A 267 13.90 -6.87 10.79
C GLN A 267 13.14 -6.11 11.87
N SER A 268 12.02 -6.65 12.35
CA SER A 268 11.28 -6.08 13.48
C SER A 268 12.11 -6.16 14.77
N LEU A 269 12.73 -7.32 15.05
CA LEU A 269 13.64 -7.50 16.18
C LEU A 269 14.83 -6.53 16.11
N LYS A 270 15.48 -6.41 14.94
CA LYS A 270 16.56 -5.43 14.69
C LYS A 270 16.10 -4.00 14.98
N SER A 271 14.88 -3.65 14.60
CA SER A 271 14.34 -2.31 14.82
C SER A 271 14.12 -2.03 16.31
N VAL A 272 13.61 -3.00 17.07
CA VAL A 272 13.42 -2.86 18.52
C VAL A 272 14.76 -2.75 19.26
N THR A 273 15.77 -3.53 18.87
CA THR A 273 17.10 -3.51 19.53
C THR A 273 17.93 -2.26 19.25
N ASN A 274 17.44 -1.33 18.42
CA ASN A 274 18.05 -0.01 18.27
C ASN A 274 17.97 0.84 19.55
N ILE A 275 17.01 0.56 20.46
CA ILE A 275 16.90 1.26 21.75
C ILE A 275 17.47 0.41 22.90
N LYS A 276 18.01 1.06 23.95
CA LYS A 276 18.62 0.39 25.12
C LYS A 276 17.67 -0.62 25.78
N LEU A 277 16.42 -0.20 25.98
CA LEU A 277 15.39 -1.03 26.61
C LEU A 277 15.00 -2.23 25.74
N GLY A 278 15.02 -2.07 24.42
CA GLY A 278 14.80 -3.15 23.48
C GLY A 278 15.93 -4.17 23.46
N ARG A 279 17.20 -3.74 23.58
CA ARG A 279 18.33 -4.65 23.78
C ARG A 279 18.20 -5.45 25.08
N LYS A 280 17.87 -4.77 26.18
CA LYS A 280 17.65 -5.44 27.47
C LYS A 280 16.53 -6.48 27.35
N ALA A 281 15.35 -6.10 26.87
CA ALA A 281 14.24 -7.02 26.68
C ALA A 281 14.57 -8.20 25.76
N PHE A 282 15.40 -7.99 24.73
CA PHE A 282 15.86 -9.06 23.84
C PHE A 282 16.79 -10.05 24.54
N ILE A 283 17.71 -9.56 25.37
CA ILE A 283 18.61 -10.40 26.18
C ILE A 283 17.81 -11.18 27.23
N ASP A 284 16.94 -10.49 27.97
CA ASP A 284 16.09 -11.09 29.00
C ASP A 284 15.18 -12.20 28.42
N ALA A 285 14.75 -12.03 27.16
CA ALA A 285 13.97 -13.03 26.41
C ALA A 285 14.83 -14.16 25.79
N ASN A 286 16.11 -14.30 26.17
CA ASN A 286 17.06 -15.26 25.61
C ASN A 286 17.25 -15.16 24.08
N GLY A 287 17.06 -13.95 23.52
CA GLY A 287 17.04 -13.74 22.08
C GLY A 287 18.31 -14.20 21.36
N MET A 288 19.49 -13.98 21.95
CA MET A 288 20.76 -14.43 21.37
C MET A 288 20.83 -15.96 21.24
N LYS A 289 20.46 -16.69 22.30
CA LYS A 289 20.45 -18.16 22.31
C LYS A 289 19.44 -18.71 21.28
N ILE A 290 18.26 -18.12 21.20
CA ILE A 290 17.23 -18.50 20.22
C ILE A 290 17.77 -18.32 18.80
N LEU A 291 18.31 -17.15 18.47
CA LEU A 291 18.84 -16.89 17.13
C LEU A 291 20.01 -17.84 16.79
N TYR A 292 20.95 -18.02 17.71
CA TYR A 292 22.09 -18.93 17.54
C TYR A 292 21.65 -20.37 17.27
N ASN A 293 20.74 -20.91 18.08
CA ASN A 293 20.25 -22.29 17.91
C ASN A 293 19.54 -22.47 16.56
N THR A 294 18.71 -21.49 16.15
CA THR A 294 18.03 -21.56 14.86
C THR A 294 18.95 -21.43 13.65
N SER A 295 20.13 -20.78 13.79
CA SER A 295 21.15 -20.79 12.74
C SER A 295 21.91 -22.11 12.68
N GLN A 296 22.22 -22.72 13.83
CA GLN A 296 22.93 -24.00 13.90
C GLN A 296 22.14 -25.17 13.28
N VAL A 297 20.83 -25.24 13.55
CA VAL A 297 19.94 -26.24 12.91
C VAL A 297 20.02 -26.20 11.37
N ARG A 298 20.23 -25.02 10.78
CA ARG A 298 20.39 -24.90 9.32
C ARG A 298 21.74 -25.38 8.83
N LEU A 299 22.81 -25.09 9.58
CA LEU A 299 24.16 -25.54 9.24
C LEU A 299 24.24 -27.07 9.26
N LEU A 300 23.66 -27.70 10.28
CA LEU A 300 23.58 -29.17 10.40
C LEU A 300 22.80 -29.81 9.24
N ILE A 301 21.67 -29.23 8.83
CA ILE A 301 20.91 -29.72 7.66
C ILE A 301 21.73 -29.58 6.36
N LEU A 302 22.43 -28.46 6.16
CA LEU A 302 23.28 -28.25 4.98
C LEU A 302 24.46 -29.22 4.93
N LEU A 303 25.07 -29.54 6.07
CA LEU A 303 26.19 -30.48 6.19
C LEU A 303 25.77 -31.95 6.11
N SER A 304 24.47 -32.24 6.20
CA SER A 304 23.92 -33.61 6.12
C SER A 304 23.46 -33.98 4.70
N ILE A 305 23.62 -33.08 3.72
CA ILE A 305 23.37 -33.39 2.29
C ILE A 305 24.68 -33.98 1.73
N PRO A 306 24.71 -35.26 1.33
CA PRO A 306 25.91 -35.83 0.72
C PRO A 306 26.22 -35.11 -0.59
N PRO A 307 27.51 -34.94 -0.95
CA PRO A 307 27.87 -34.40 -2.26
C PRO A 307 27.33 -35.33 -3.35
N VAL A 308 26.69 -34.75 -4.37
CA VAL A 308 26.29 -35.43 -5.61
C VAL A 308 27.53 -35.67 -6.47
#